data_AF-A0A838TR70-F1
#
_entry.id   AF-A0A838TR70-F1
#
_cell.length_a   1.000
_cell.length_b   1.000
_cell.length_c   1.000
_cell.angle_alpha   90.00
_cell.angle_beta   90.00
_cell.angle_gamma   90.00
#
_symmetry.space_group_name_H-M   'P 1'
#
loop_
_entity.id
_entity.type
_entity.pdbx_description
1 polymer ?
#
loop_
_entity_poly.entity_id
_entity_poly.type
_entity_poly.pdbx_seq_one_letter_code
_entity_poly.pdbx_strand_id
1 'polypeptide(L)'
;LQYEGLKHYFLIRFAQRPGALKDFVNHVLGPSDDITRFEYFQKHNKESGPALVGIELRTKEDYYRMLSNMDTYNVNYTELKPGDNAFGYLV
;
A
#
# COMPACT_ATOMS: atom_id res chain seq x y z
N LEU A 1 21.55 0.34 -12.57
CA LEU A 1 20.79 -0.64 -11.77
C LEU A 1 19.53 0.06 -11.28
N GLN A 2 18.57 0.30 -12.18
CA GLN A 2 17.37 1.09 -11.92
C GLN A 2 16.17 0.21 -12.23
N TYR A 3 15.58 -0.37 -11.20
CA TYR A 3 14.24 -0.94 -11.26
C TYR A 3 13.23 0.16 -10.88
N GLU A 4 13.25 1.29 -11.59
CA GLU A 4 12.45 2.48 -11.27
C GLU A 4 10.93 2.30 -11.40
N GLY A 5 10.47 1.15 -11.90
CA GLY A 5 9.05 0.87 -12.14
C GLY A 5 8.44 -0.24 -11.27
N LEU A 6 9.11 -0.67 -10.21
CA LEU A 6 8.62 -1.75 -9.34
C LEU A 6 8.26 -1.29 -7.93
N LYS A 7 8.53 -0.02 -7.59
CA LYS A 7 8.11 0.58 -6.32
C LYS A 7 6.81 1.33 -6.52
N HIS A 8 5.81 0.95 -5.74
CA HIS A 8 4.48 1.53 -5.75
C HIS A 8 4.12 2.02 -4.36
N TYR A 9 3.43 3.15 -4.28
CA TYR A 9 3.03 3.74 -3.01
C TYR A 9 1.52 3.85 -2.94
N PHE A 10 0.96 3.48 -1.78
CA PHE A 10 -0.47 3.45 -1.55
C PHE A 10 -0.81 4.11 -0.23
N LEU A 11 -1.91 4.86 -0.21
CA LEU A 11 -2.60 5.22 1.03
C LEU A 11 -3.67 4.17 1.29
N ILE A 12 -3.48 3.34 2.32
CA ILE A 12 -4.37 2.23 2.67
C ILE A 12 -5.13 2.56 3.96
N ARG A 13 -6.46 2.47 3.90
CA ARG A 13 -7.33 2.58 5.08
C ARG A 13 -7.66 1.17 5.58
N PHE A 14 -6.87 0.70 6.52
CA PHE A 14 -7.13 -0.58 7.18
C PHE A 14 -8.44 -0.53 7.97
N ALA A 15 -9.20 -1.63 7.95
CA ALA A 15 -10.36 -1.79 8.80
C ALA A 15 -9.97 -1.65 10.28
N GLN A 16 -10.83 -1.01 11.08
CA GLN A 16 -10.61 -0.82 12.53
C GLN A 16 -10.91 -2.12 13.30
N ARG A 17 -10.19 -3.19 12.96
CA ARG A 17 -10.25 -4.49 13.63
C ARG A 17 -8.85 -5.08 13.79
N PRO A 18 -8.59 -5.84 14.86
CA PRO A 18 -7.35 -6.60 15.00
C PRO A 18 -7.10 -7.49 13.77
N GLY A 19 -5.85 -7.54 13.32
CA GLY A 19 -5.42 -8.41 12.23
C GLY A 19 -5.58 -7.83 10.81
N ALA A 20 -6.14 -6.64 10.61
CA ALA A 20 -6.32 -6.07 9.26
C ALA A 20 -5.01 -5.95 8.46
N LEU A 21 -3.92 -5.55 9.12
CA LEU A 21 -2.58 -5.51 8.48
C LEU A 21 -2.06 -6.92 8.16
N LYS A 22 -2.30 -7.89 9.04
CA LYS A 22 -1.90 -9.29 8.82
C LYS A 22 -2.66 -9.89 7.63
N ASP A 23 -3.97 -9.63 7.54
CA ASP A 23 -4.79 -10.09 6.43
C ASP A 23 -4.29 -9.51 5.10
N PHE A 24 -3.91 -8.23 5.09
CA PHE A 24 -3.29 -7.60 3.93
C PHE A 24 -1.99 -8.29 3.51
N VAL A 25 -1.06 -8.49 4.45
CA VAL A 25 0.23 -9.15 4.14
C VAL A 25 0.02 -10.57 3.63
N ASN A 26 -0.93 -11.31 4.20
CA ASN A 26 -1.14 -12.72 3.86
C ASN A 26 -1.90 -12.94 2.55
N HIS A 27 -2.81 -12.04 2.19
CA HIS A 27 -3.76 -12.27 1.11
C HIS A 27 -3.62 -11.31 -0.07
N VAL A 28 -3.03 -10.13 0.15
CA VAL A 28 -2.86 -9.12 -0.89
C VAL A 28 -1.47 -9.19 -1.49
N LEU A 29 -0.45 -9.21 -0.64
CA LEU A 29 0.94 -9.32 -1.07
C LEU A 29 1.26 -10.72 -1.56
N GLY A 30 2.06 -10.80 -2.62
CA GLY A 30 2.69 -12.03 -3.07
C GLY A 30 3.86 -12.44 -2.18
N PRO A 31 4.32 -13.69 -2.31
CA PRO A 31 5.39 -14.26 -1.48
C PRO A 31 6.76 -13.60 -1.67
N SER A 32 6.92 -12.80 -2.73
CA SER A 32 8.16 -12.10 -3.08
C SER A 32 8.04 -10.58 -3.02
N ASP A 33 6.89 -10.07 -2.60
CA ASP A 33 6.64 -8.64 -2.56
C ASP A 33 7.13 -8.08 -1.21
N ASP A 34 7.80 -6.93 -1.22
CA ASP A 34 8.41 -6.35 -0.03
C ASP A 34 7.75 -5.03 0.38
N ILE A 35 7.52 -4.84 1.68
CA ILE A 35 7.05 -3.56 2.22
C ILE A 35 8.28 -2.71 2.53
N THR A 36 8.57 -1.75 1.65
CA THR A 36 9.71 -0.84 1.78
C THR A 36 9.43 0.37 2.67
N ARG A 37 8.14 0.71 2.87
CA ARG A 37 7.71 1.81 3.74
C ARG A 37 6.36 1.52 4.36
N PHE A 38 6.21 1.81 5.64
CA PHE A 38 4.95 1.71 6.34
C PHE A 38 4.84 2.83 7.38
N GLU A 39 3.96 3.81 7.13
CA GLU A 39 3.78 4.96 8.01
C GLU A 39 2.30 5.21 8.28
N TYR A 40 1.94 5.46 9.53
CA TYR A 40 0.56 5.72 9.93
C TYR A 40 0.34 7.21 10.13
N PHE A 41 -0.61 7.81 9.41
CA PHE A 41 -0.99 9.20 9.67
C PHE A 41 -2.00 9.23 10.83
N GLN A 42 -1.60 9.77 11.98
CA GLN A 42 -2.56 10.12 13.02
C GLN A 42 -3.33 11.37 12.59
N LYS A 43 -4.66 11.27 12.50
CA LYS A 43 -5.51 12.47 12.49
C LYS A 43 -5.81 12.89 13.93
N HIS A 44 -5.85 14.19 14.18
CA HIS A 44 -6.45 14.71 15.41
C HIS A 44 -7.92 14.27 15.48
N ASN A 45 -8.33 13.72 16.63
CA ASN A 45 -9.63 13.11 16.95
C ASN A 45 -9.87 11.68 16.47
N LYS A 46 -9.37 10.69 17.22
CA LYS A 46 -9.85 9.29 17.37
C LYS A 46 -10.08 8.43 16.11
N GLU A 47 -10.01 8.98 14.91
CA GLU A 47 -10.05 8.26 13.66
C GLU A 47 -8.63 7.92 13.24
N SER A 48 -8.40 6.63 13.06
CA SER A 48 -7.14 6.11 12.57
C SER A 48 -7.02 6.50 11.08
N GLY A 49 -6.05 7.36 10.75
CA GLY A 49 -5.84 7.84 9.38
C GLY A 49 -5.34 6.75 8.44
N PRO A 50 -5.18 7.04 7.14
CA PRO A 50 -4.61 6.06 6.22
C PRO A 50 -3.17 5.74 6.62
N ALA A 51 -2.70 4.56 6.24
CA ALA A 51 -1.29 4.20 6.26
C ALA A 51 -0.69 4.46 4.88
N LEU A 52 0.46 5.12 4.81
CA LEU A 52 1.32 5.09 3.63
C LEU A 52 2.04 3.74 3.59
N VAL A 53 1.86 3.00 2.51
CA VAL A 53 2.50 1.71 2.28
C VAL A 53 3.27 1.79 0.97
N GLY A 54 4.60 1.67 1.05
CA GLY A 54 5.48 1.51 -0.10
C GLY A 54 5.75 0.04 -0.33
N ILE A 55 5.48 -0.46 -1.53
CA ILE A 55 5.60 -1.87 -1.91
C ILE A 55 6.58 -1.97 -3.07
N GLU A 56 7.60 -2.79 -2.93
CA GLU A 56 8.49 -3.18 -4.02
C GLU A 56 8.08 -4.56 -4.54
N LEU A 57 7.74 -4.61 -5.82
CA LEU A 57 7.32 -5.82 -6.51
C LEU A 57 8.48 -6.40 -7.31
N ARG A 58 8.42 -7.69 -7.63
CA ARG A 58 9.47 -8.34 -8.44
C ARG A 58 9.25 -8.15 -9.94
N THR A 59 8.00 -8.16 -10.37
CA THR A 59 7.59 -8.07 -11.78
C THR A 59 6.41 -7.12 -11.94
N LYS A 60 6.15 -6.70 -13.19
CA LYS A 60 4.99 -5.86 -13.51
C LYS A 60 3.68 -6.64 -13.40
N GLU A 61 3.72 -7.95 -13.57
CA GLU A 61 2.57 -8.84 -13.46
C GLU A 61 2.11 -8.96 -12.01
N ASP A 62 3.05 -8.94 -11.05
CA ASP A 62 2.76 -8.94 -9.62
C ASP A 62 1.89 -7.74 -9.20
N TYR A 63 2.07 -6.59 -9.87
CA TYR A 63 1.28 -5.38 -9.62
C TYR A 63 -0.21 -5.60 -9.90
N TYR A 64 -0.55 -6.13 -11.08
CA TYR A 64 -1.94 -6.38 -11.44
C TYR A 64 -2.57 -7.45 -10.55
N ARG A 65 -1.80 -8.48 -10.17
CA ARG A 65 -2.26 -9.50 -9.20
C ARG A 65 -2.57 -8.85 -7.85
N MET A 66 -1.66 -8.02 -7.34
CA MET A 66 -1.85 -7.33 -6.06
C MET A 66 -3.08 -6.42 -6.11
N LEU A 67 -3.29 -5.64 -7.17
CA LEU A 67 -4.50 -4.83 -7.33
C LEU A 67 -5.78 -5.67 -7.35
N SER A 68 -5.78 -6.78 -8.10
CA SER A 68 -6.92 -7.71 -8.11
C SER A 68 -7.21 -8.27 -6.71
N ASN A 69 -6.17 -8.54 -5.92
CA ASN A 69 -6.34 -8.98 -4.53
C ASN A 69 -6.87 -7.85 -3.64
N MET A 70 -6.39 -6.62 -3.81
CA MET A 70 -6.92 -5.45 -3.08
C MET A 70 -8.44 -5.35 -3.27
N ASP A 71 -8.92 -5.49 -4.51
CA ASP A 71 -10.34 -5.43 -4.83
C ASP A 71 -11.10 -6.65 -4.25
N THR A 72 -10.53 -7.85 -4.37
CA THR A 72 -11.12 -9.10 -3.87
C THR A 72 -11.29 -9.09 -2.35
N TYR A 73 -10.33 -8.52 -1.62
CA TYR A 73 -10.36 -8.43 -0.16
C TYR A 73 -10.94 -7.10 0.35
N ASN A 74 -11.57 -6.31 -0.53
CA ASN A 74 -12.20 -5.03 -0.23
C ASN A 74 -11.28 -4.05 0.53
N VAL A 75 -10.00 -4.03 0.16
CA VAL A 75 -9.04 -3.08 0.70
C VAL A 75 -9.38 -1.69 0.18
N ASN A 76 -9.50 -0.73 1.09
CA ASN A 76 -9.66 0.67 0.72
C ASN A 76 -8.28 1.29 0.52
N TYR A 77 -7.92 1.57 -0.74
CA TYR A 77 -6.63 2.15 -1.09
C TYR A 77 -6.74 3.31 -2.08
N THR A 78 -5.70 4.13 -2.13
CA THR A 78 -5.45 5.10 -3.18
C THR A 78 -4.00 4.94 -3.60
N GLU A 79 -3.78 4.63 -4.88
CA GLU A 79 -2.43 4.60 -5.46
C GLU A 79 -1.90 6.03 -5.61
N LEU A 80 -0.64 6.22 -5.24
CA LEU A 80 0.09 7.48 -5.43
C LEU A 80 0.96 7.36 -6.67
N LYS A 81 0.74 8.23 -7.66
CA LYS A 81 1.54 8.26 -8.88
C LYS A 81 2.64 9.32 -8.80
N PRO A 82 3.78 9.13 -9.47
CA PRO A 82 4.78 10.18 -9.63
C PRO A 82 4.11 11.44 -10.21
N GLY A 83 4.17 12.56 -9.47
CA GLY A 83 3.52 13.81 -9.83
C GLY A 83 2.21 14.11 -9.09
N ASP A 84 1.67 13.19 -8.28
CA ASP A 84 0.63 13.54 -7.33
C ASP A 84 1.17 14.54 -6.31
N ASN A 85 0.48 15.66 -6.10
CA ASN A 85 0.83 16.62 -5.05
C ASN A 85 0.96 15.96 -3.67
N ALA A 86 0.18 14.89 -3.42
CA ALA A 86 0.27 14.09 -2.21
C ALA A 86 1.61 13.34 -2.07
N PHE A 87 2.23 12.92 -3.17
CA PHE A 87 3.54 12.27 -3.16
C PHE A 87 4.66 13.25 -2.78
N GLY A 88 4.57 14.50 -3.26
CA GLY A 88 5.56 15.55 -2.99
C GLY A 88 5.64 16.03 -1.55
N TYR A 89 4.66 15.72 -0.69
CA TYR A 89 4.74 15.96 0.75
C TYR A 89 5.28 14.78 1.55
N LEU A 90 5.50 13.63 0.89
CA LEU A 90 5.86 12.37 1.53
C LEU A 90 7.29 11.92 1.23
N VAL A 91 7.94 12.49 0.21
CA VAL A 91 9.31 12.17 -0.23
C VAL A 91 10.20 13.40 -0.20
#